data_AF-A0A7Y2BH38-F1
#
_entry.id   AF-A0A7Y2BH38-F1
#
_cell.length_a   1.000
_cell.length_b   1.000
_cell.length_c   1.000
_cell.angle_alpha   90.00
_cell.angle_beta   90.00
_cell.angle_gamma   90.00
#
_symmetry.space_group_name_H-M   'P 1'
#
loop_
_entity.id
_entity.type
_entity.pdbx_description
1 polymer ?
#
loop_
_entity_poly.entity_id
_entity_poly.type
_entity_poly.pdbx_seq_one_letter_code
_entity_poly.pdbx_strand_id
1 'polypeptide(L)'
;PRQVQDFIPTPMSMATSMYVTGLDPFTQEPVYVAKGLREKRMQKALLQYWDVEQHDLAREALIKAKRGDLIGSTDRHLVPPASGKGALSIHEKRRRRSRARR
;
A
#
# COMPACT_ATOMS: atom_id res chain seq x y z
N PRO A 1 17.20 -1.69 -4.79
CA PRO A 1 16.12 -2.53 -4.23
C PRO A 1 15.80 -2.14 -2.77
N ARG A 2 14.69 -1.45 -2.52
CA ARG A 2 14.22 -1.25 -1.14
C ARG A 2 13.59 -2.57 -0.68
N GLN A 3 14.23 -3.23 0.27
CA GLN A 3 13.79 -4.52 0.77
C GLN A 3 12.54 -4.30 1.63
N VAL A 4 11.42 -4.87 1.19
CA VAL A 4 10.23 -5.01 2.04
C VAL A 4 10.38 -6.38 2.70
N GLN A 5 10.55 -6.39 4.01
CA GLN A 5 10.59 -7.64 4.77
C GLN A 5 9.17 -8.18 4.89
N ASP A 6 8.94 -9.38 4.34
CA ASP A 6 7.69 -10.10 4.57
C ASP A 6 7.64 -10.56 6.03
N PHE A 7 6.44 -10.53 6.63
CA PHE A 7 6.24 -11.00 7.98
C PHE A 7 6.39 -12.52 8.05
N ILE A 8 7.38 -12.99 8.81
CA ILE A 8 7.60 -14.40 9.11
C ILE A 8 7.24 -14.61 10.58
N PRO A 9 6.16 -15.35 10.89
CA PRO A 9 5.72 -15.55 12.25
C PRO A 9 6.80 -16.31 13.03
N THR A 10 7.47 -15.59 13.93
CA THR A 10 8.43 -16.19 14.86
C THR A 10 7.67 -16.69 16.09
N PRO A 11 7.83 -17.97 16.49
CA PRO A 11 7.21 -18.48 17.71
C PRO A 11 7.56 -17.60 18.92
N MET A 12 6.68 -17.57 19.93
CA MET A 12 6.83 -16.76 21.15
C MET A 12 6.84 -15.23 20.96
N SER A 13 6.40 -14.72 19.80
CA SER A 13 6.20 -13.28 19.59
C SER A 13 4.72 -12.90 19.62
N MET A 14 4.40 -11.71 20.16
CA MET A 14 3.04 -11.17 20.18
C MET A 14 2.44 -11.06 18.78
N ALA A 15 3.24 -10.63 17.79
CA ALA A 15 2.81 -10.53 16.40
C ALA A 15 2.37 -11.89 15.84
N THR A 16 3.05 -12.98 16.20
CA THR A 16 2.64 -14.33 15.82
C THR A 16 1.36 -14.75 16.51
N SER A 17 1.22 -14.47 17.82
CA SER A 17 -0.03 -14.73 18.54
C SER A 17 -1.19 -14.02 17.87
N MET A 18 -1.07 -12.70 17.61
CA MET A 18 -2.08 -11.91 16.90
C MET A 18 -2.35 -12.45 15.49
N TYR A 19 -1.31 -12.86 14.75
CA TYR A 19 -1.45 -13.41 13.41
C TYR A 19 -2.25 -14.74 13.38
N VAL A 20 -2.00 -15.60 14.38
CA VAL A 20 -2.66 -16.90 14.50
C VAL A 20 -4.09 -16.74 15.04
N THR A 21 -4.25 -16.07 16.18
CA THR A 21 -5.53 -15.95 16.90
C THR A 21 -6.45 -14.90 16.30
N GLY A 22 -5.91 -13.88 15.62
CA GLY A 22 -6.68 -12.73 15.16
C GLY A 22 -7.18 -11.83 16.29
N LEU A 23 -6.59 -11.95 17.49
CA LEU A 23 -6.94 -11.16 18.68
C LEU A 23 -5.72 -10.40 19.18
N ASP A 24 -5.94 -9.20 19.69
CA ASP A 24 -4.95 -8.49 20.50
C ASP A 24 -4.76 -9.26 21.82
N PRO A 25 -3.53 -9.67 22.19
CA PRO A 25 -3.28 -10.44 23.40
C PRO A 25 -3.60 -9.68 24.70
N PHE A 26 -3.68 -8.35 24.68
CA PHE A 26 -3.95 -7.54 25.88
C PHE A 26 -5.43 -7.20 26.02
N THR A 27 -6.06 -6.74 24.94
CA THR A 27 -7.46 -6.28 24.97
C THR A 27 -8.45 -7.39 24.61
N GLN A 28 -7.97 -8.50 24.04
CA GLN A 28 -8.80 -9.59 23.49
C GLN A 28 -9.74 -9.13 22.37
N GLU A 29 -9.56 -7.93 21.84
CA GLU A 29 -10.36 -7.43 20.73
C GLU A 29 -9.89 -8.03 19.40
N PRO A 30 -10.81 -8.25 18.45
CA PRO A 30 -10.45 -8.71 17.11
C PRO A 30 -9.52 -7.73 16.40
N VAL A 31 -8.37 -8.24 15.95
CA VAL A 31 -7.40 -7.51 15.14
C VAL A 31 -7.45 -8.02 13.71
N TYR A 32 -7.53 -7.10 12.76
CA TYR A 32 -7.49 -7.44 11.34
C TYR A 32 -6.11 -7.98 10.94
N VAL A 33 -6.10 -9.19 10.36
CA VAL A 33 -4.90 -9.85 9.85
C VAL A 33 -5.11 -10.27 8.39
N ALA A 34 -4.32 -9.71 7.48
CA ALA A 34 -4.34 -10.08 6.07
C ALA A 34 -3.68 -11.45 5.84
N LYS A 35 -4.48 -12.52 5.78
CA LYS A 35 -4.00 -13.89 5.50
C LYS A 35 -3.92 -14.18 3.99
N GLY A 36 -4.80 -13.57 3.19
CA GLY A 36 -4.90 -13.81 1.75
C GLY A 36 -3.79 -13.14 0.94
N LEU A 37 -3.29 -13.82 -0.10
CA LEU A 37 -2.25 -13.30 -1.00
C LEU A 37 -2.66 -11.96 -1.65
N ARG A 38 -3.93 -11.85 -2.04
CA ARG A 38 -4.47 -10.64 -2.66
C ARG A 38 -4.47 -9.44 -1.71
N GLU A 39 -4.82 -9.66 -0.45
CA GLU A 39 -4.81 -8.60 0.56
C GLU A 39 -3.39 -8.16 0.92
N LYS A 40 -2.45 -9.12 1.04
CA LYS A 40 -1.03 -8.82 1.22
C LYS A 40 -0.48 -7.99 0.04
N ARG A 41 -0.84 -8.35 -1.20
CA ARG A 41 -0.46 -7.56 -2.39
C ARG A 41 -1.05 -6.15 -2.33
N MET A 42 -2.32 -5.99 -1.95
CA MET A 42 -2.96 -4.67 -1.79
C MET A 42 -2.23 -3.82 -0.75
N GLN A 43 -1.89 -4.37 0.42
CA GLN A 43 -1.10 -3.67 1.45
C GLN A 43 0.29 -3.28 0.92
N LYS A 44 0.97 -4.19 0.22
CA LYS A 44 2.26 -3.95 -0.42
C LYS A 44 2.20 -2.87 -1.51
N ALA A 45 1.09 -2.77 -2.24
CA ALA A 45 0.86 -1.74 -3.24
C ALA A 45 0.67 -0.36 -2.59
N LEU A 46 0.00 -0.26 -1.44
CA LEU A 46 -0.08 0.98 -0.67
C LEU A 46 1.30 1.44 -0.17
N LEU A 47 2.13 0.50 0.29
CA LEU A 47 3.50 0.82 0.72
C LEU A 47 4.39 1.27 -0.44
N GLN A 48 4.12 0.80 -1.66
CA GLN A 48 4.85 1.15 -2.88
C GLN A 48 4.01 2.03 -3.81
N TYR A 49 3.24 2.97 -3.26
CA TYR A 49 2.31 3.81 -4.02
C TYR A 49 2.95 4.60 -5.17
N TRP A 50 4.28 4.79 -5.16
CA TRP A 50 5.02 5.45 -6.24
C TRP A 50 5.26 4.55 -7.47
N ASP A 51 5.13 3.24 -7.32
CA ASP A 51 5.35 2.25 -8.39
C ASP A 51 4.11 2.18 -9.30
N VAL A 52 4.32 2.55 -10.57
CA VAL A 52 3.25 2.65 -11.58
C VAL A 52 2.55 1.32 -11.79
N GLU A 53 3.29 0.22 -11.75
CA GLU A 53 2.75 -1.14 -11.95
C GLU A 53 1.79 -1.55 -10.82
N GLN A 54 1.93 -0.96 -9.64
CA GLN A 54 1.09 -1.24 -8.47
C GLN A 54 -0.07 -0.25 -8.30
N HIS A 55 -0.13 0.82 -9.10
CA HIS A 55 -1.16 1.85 -8.96
C HIS A 55 -2.59 1.30 -9.05
N ASP A 56 -2.83 0.33 -9.94
CA ASP A 56 -4.16 -0.27 -10.11
C ASP A 56 -4.62 -0.98 -8.83
N LEU A 57 -3.73 -1.78 -8.25
CA LEU A 57 -3.98 -2.49 -7.01
C LEU A 57 -4.06 -1.53 -5.81
N ALA A 58 -3.27 -0.46 -5.80
CA ALA A 58 -3.30 0.56 -4.77
C ALA A 58 -4.62 1.36 -4.79
N ARG A 59 -5.17 1.68 -5.97
CA ARG A 59 -6.50 2.31 -6.08
C ARG A 59 -7.59 1.41 -5.53
N GLU A 60 -7.57 0.13 -5.86
CA GLU A 60 -8.52 -0.84 -5.31
C GLU A 60 -8.42 -0.91 -3.77
N ALA A 61 -7.21 -0.96 -3.24
CA ALA A 61 -6.96 -0.96 -1.80
C ALA A 61 -7.50 0.31 -1.12
N LEU A 62 -7.27 1.49 -1.71
CA LEU A 62 -7.79 2.77 -1.20
C LEU A 62 -9.32 2.85 -1.22
N ILE A 63 -9.96 2.33 -2.28
CA ILE A 63 -11.43 2.26 -2.36
C ILE A 63 -11.98 1.33 -1.27
N LYS A 64 -11.38 0.14 -1.09
CA LYS A 64 -11.77 -0.80 -0.03
C LYS A 64 -11.60 -0.19 1.37
N ALA A 65 -10.56 0.62 1.56
CA ALA A 65 -10.30 1.36 2.80
C ALA A 65 -11.16 2.63 2.97
N LYS A 66 -12.08 2.93 2.03
CA LYS A 66 -12.90 4.16 2.00
C LYS A 66 -12.07 5.45 1.99
N ARG A 67 -10.85 5.39 1.45
CA ARG A 67 -9.91 6.52 1.31
C ARG A 67 -9.73 6.95 -0.15
N GLY A 68 -10.85 7.08 -0.85
CA GLY A 68 -10.87 7.59 -2.22
C GLY A 68 -10.37 9.04 -2.34
N ASP A 69 -10.37 9.78 -1.23
CA ASP A 69 -9.79 11.13 -1.08
C ASP A 69 -8.28 11.19 -1.41
N LEU A 70 -7.59 10.05 -1.35
CA LEU A 70 -6.15 9.96 -1.65
C LEU A 70 -5.87 9.61 -3.12
N ILE A 71 -6.90 9.49 -3.96
CA ILE A 71 -6.78 9.26 -5.41
C ILE A 71 -7.01 10.58 -6.16
N GLY A 72 -5.99 11.08 -6.86
CA GLY A 72 -6.09 12.36 -7.54
C GLY A 72 -4.78 12.87 -8.13
N SER A 73 -4.83 14.06 -8.74
CA SER A 73 -3.71 14.61 -9.52
C SER A 73 -2.91 15.69 -8.78
N THR A 74 -3.29 16.02 -7.55
CA THR A 74 -2.63 17.05 -6.72
C THR A 74 -1.67 16.43 -5.71
N ASP A 75 -0.83 17.25 -5.08
CA ASP A 75 0.25 16.82 -4.17
C ASP A 75 -0.21 16.05 -2.92
N ARG A 76 -1.49 16.16 -2.56
CA ARG A 76 -2.05 15.47 -1.40
C ARG A 76 -2.48 14.02 -1.69
N HIS A 77 -2.44 13.60 -2.96
CA HIS A 77 -2.90 12.28 -3.39
C HIS A 77 -1.71 11.32 -3.53
N LEU A 78 -1.94 10.06 -3.15
CA LEU A 78 -0.93 9.01 -3.21
C LEU A 78 -0.85 8.39 -4.62
N VAL A 79 -2.00 8.22 -5.27
CA VAL A 79 -2.08 7.53 -6.57
C VAL A 79 -2.88 8.41 -7.54
N PRO A 80 -2.44 8.56 -8.80
CA PRO A 80 -3.24 9.26 -9.80
C PRO A 80 -4.57 8.56 -10.07
N PRO A 81 -5.62 9.29 -10.52
CA PRO A 81 -6.86 8.67 -10.95
C PRO A 81 -6.59 7.71 -12.12
N ALA A 82 -7.47 6.73 -12.31
CA ALA A 82 -7.39 5.76 -13.40
C ALA A 82 -7.49 6.46 -14.76
N SER A 83 -6.39 7.01 -15.23
CA SER A 83 -6.25 7.59 -16.55
C SER A 83 -5.82 6.46 -17.47
N GLY A 84 -6.62 6.19 -18.50
CA GLY A 84 -6.32 5.16 -19.49
C GLY A 84 -4.86 5.21 -19.96
N LYS A 85 -4.28 4.02 -20.18
CA LYS A 85 -2.96 3.72 -20.75
C LYS A 85 -1.99 4.92 -20.83
N GLY A 86 -1.16 5.12 -19.81
CA GLY A 86 0.09 5.91 -19.95
C GLY A 86 0.20 7.24 -19.22
N ALA A 87 -0.67 7.55 -18.24
CA ALA A 87 -0.44 8.71 -17.40
C ALA A 87 0.68 8.45 -16.38
N LEU A 88 1.86 9.04 -16.62
CA LEU A 88 3.02 9.00 -15.73
C LEU A 88 2.64 9.28 -14.27
N SER A 89 3.17 8.48 -13.34
CA SER A 89 3.08 8.72 -11.90
C SER A 89 3.44 10.18 -11.57
N ILE A 90 2.79 10.78 -10.56
CA ILE A 90 3.14 12.13 -10.06
C ILE A 90 4.64 12.19 -9.73
N HIS A 91 5.21 11.12 -9.20
CA HIS A 91 6.64 10.99 -8.93
C HIS A 91 7.49 11.03 -10.20
N GLU A 92 7.02 10.42 -11.27
CA GLU A 92 7.70 10.40 -12.55
C GLU A 92 7.60 11.73 -13.30
N LYS A 93 6.45 12.41 -13.21
CA LYS A 93 6.31 13.81 -13.66
C LYS A 93 7.23 14.75 -12.87
N ARG A 94 7.33 14.59 -11.55
CA ARG A 94 8.25 15.36 -10.70
C ARG A 94 9.72 15.07 -11.04
N ARG A 95 10.09 13.80 -11.22
CA ARG A 95 11.44 13.38 -11.59
C ARG A 95 11.84 13.90 -12.98
N ARG A 96 10.90 13.95 -13.92
CA ARG A 96 11.11 14.60 -15.23
C ARG A 96 11.24 16.11 -15.12
N ARG A 97 10.41 16.78 -14.32
CA ARG A 97 10.49 18.24 -14.10
C ARG A 97 11.79 18.67 -13.40
N SER A 98 12.29 17.90 -12.43
CA SER A 98 13.55 18.21 -11.75
C SER A 98 14.77 17.98 -12.65
N ARG A 99 14.73 16.97 -13.53
CA ARG A 99 15.76 16.74 -14.55
C ARG A 99 15.77 17.80 -15.65
N ALA A 100 14.63 18.38 -16.00
CA ALA A 100 14.52 19.41 -17.04
C ALA A 100 14.91 20.83 -16.57
N ARG A 101 15.18 21.03 -15.27
CA ARG A 101 15.62 22.30 -14.67
C ARG A 101 17.12 22.33 -14.35
N ARG A 102 17.87 21.30 -14.74
CA ARG A 102 19.33 21.24 -14.75
C ARG A 102 19.80 21.33 -16.19
#